data_AF-A0A0M5IL46-F1
#
_entry.id   AF-A0A0M5IL46-F1
#
_cell.length_a   1.000
_cell.length_b   1.000
_cell.length_c   1.000
_cell.angle_alpha   90.00
_cell.angle_beta   90.00
_cell.angle_gamma   90.00
#
_symmetry.space_group_name_H-M   'P 1'
#
loop_
_entity.id
_entity.type
_entity.pdbx_description
1 polymer ?
#
loop_
_entity_poly.entity_id
_entity_poly.type
_entity_poly.pdbx_seq_one_letter_code
_entity_poly.pdbx_strand_id
1 'polypeptide(L)'
;MTGDREVEGYPLHSLRIPAGWLVEYNQFYDMPFDHPMAWSVVCKDTLLMLRHMRRDVLIDLSWTPAEDPGGGYLLRAFEGDHCGQELHSFENRDHASMIGEIERLLEEIGGFRFPPLGDQAAC
;
A
#
# COMPACT_ATOMS: atom_id res chain seq x y z
N MET A 1 -11.23 23.14 -7.25
CA MET A 1 -9.79 23.04 -7.56
C MET A 1 -9.03 23.80 -6.50
N THR A 2 -8.86 23.18 -5.34
CA THR A 2 -8.13 23.74 -4.18
C THR A 2 -7.83 22.53 -3.29
N GLY A 3 -6.62 21.99 -3.35
CA GLY A 3 -6.23 20.79 -2.59
C GLY A 3 -4.72 20.54 -2.53
N ASP A 4 -3.97 20.98 -3.56
CA ASP A 4 -2.54 20.63 -3.65
C ASP A 4 -1.59 21.53 -2.85
N ARG A 5 -2.05 22.64 -2.27
CA ARG A 5 -1.17 23.64 -1.63
C ARG A 5 -0.72 23.28 -0.20
N GLU A 6 -1.24 22.22 0.39
CA GLU A 6 -1.11 21.94 1.82
C GLU A 6 -0.24 20.71 2.18
N VAL A 7 0.22 19.93 1.18
CA VAL A 7 1.23 18.86 1.37
C VAL A 7 2.66 19.38 1.16
N GLU A 8 2.84 20.70 0.93
CA GLU A 8 4.13 21.33 0.67
C GLU A 8 5.14 21.02 1.79
N GLY A 9 6.09 20.12 1.52
CA GLY A 9 7.15 19.74 2.44
C GLY A 9 7.26 18.25 2.73
N TYR A 10 6.23 17.46 2.40
CA TYR A 10 6.24 16.00 2.60
C TYR A 10 6.35 15.26 1.27
N PRO A 11 7.52 14.66 0.94
CA PRO A 11 7.65 13.89 -0.28
C PRO A 11 6.86 12.58 -0.19
N LEU A 12 6.58 11.96 -1.35
CA LEU A 12 6.14 10.57 -1.38
C LEU A 12 7.27 9.66 -0.88
N HIS A 13 6.91 8.58 -0.18
CA HIS A 13 7.88 7.55 0.16
C HIS A 13 8.49 6.94 -1.11
N SER A 14 9.82 6.77 -1.08
CA SER A 14 10.54 6.10 -2.16
C SER A 14 10.30 4.59 -2.08
N LEU A 15 9.82 4.01 -3.18
CA LEU A 15 9.59 2.58 -3.32
C LEU A 15 10.40 2.02 -4.50
N ARG A 16 11.04 0.87 -4.30
CA ARG A 16 11.63 0.08 -5.39
C ARG A 16 10.53 -0.74 -6.04
N ILE A 17 10.06 -0.26 -7.19
CA ILE A 17 9.00 -0.92 -7.95
C ILE A 17 9.63 -1.66 -9.14
N PRO A 18 9.64 -3.01 -9.16
CA PRO A 18 10.12 -3.79 -10.30
C PRO A 18 9.31 -3.53 -11.57
N ALA A 19 9.86 -3.92 -12.72
CA ALA A 19 9.12 -3.85 -13.98
C ALA A 19 7.89 -4.78 -13.96
N GLY A 20 6.79 -4.35 -14.59
CA GLY A 20 5.54 -5.12 -14.66
C GLY A 20 4.42 -4.58 -13.76
N TRP A 21 4.75 -3.64 -12.89
CA TRP A 21 3.80 -2.93 -12.04
C TRP A 21 3.33 -1.62 -12.66
N LEU A 22 2.03 -1.36 -12.56
CA LEU A 22 1.39 -0.09 -12.83
C LEU A 22 1.06 0.60 -11.51
N VAL A 23 1.45 1.87 -11.36
CA VAL A 23 1.02 2.71 -10.24
C VAL A 23 -0.30 3.37 -10.62
N GLU A 24 -1.41 2.86 -10.08
CA GLU A 24 -2.75 3.37 -10.37
C GLU A 24 -3.06 4.60 -9.51
N TYR A 25 -2.56 4.63 -8.26
CA TYR A 25 -2.75 5.74 -7.34
C TYR A 25 -1.60 5.82 -6.34
N ASN A 26 -1.18 7.04 -5.96
CA ASN A 26 -0.15 7.23 -4.94
C ASN A 26 -0.31 8.57 -4.19
N GLN A 27 -0.61 8.46 -2.90
CA GLN A 27 -0.60 9.49 -1.86
C GLN A 27 0.10 8.99 -0.59
N PHE A 28 1.02 8.03 -0.72
CA PHE A 28 1.79 7.53 0.41
C PHE A 28 2.95 8.49 0.74
N TYR A 29 2.59 9.62 1.36
CA TYR A 29 3.50 10.67 1.77
C TYR A 29 4.25 10.31 3.05
N ASP A 30 5.49 10.79 3.17
CA ASP A 30 6.29 10.75 4.41
C ASP A 30 5.82 11.79 5.43
N MET A 31 4.51 11.86 5.65
CA MET A 31 3.87 12.75 6.61
C MET A 31 3.61 11.97 7.90
N PRO A 32 4.01 12.49 9.07
CA PRO A 32 3.71 11.83 10.33
C PRO A 32 2.21 11.93 10.63
N PHE A 33 1.62 10.85 11.17
CA PHE A 33 0.18 10.76 11.40
C PHE A 33 -0.34 11.71 12.50
N ASP A 34 0.54 12.28 13.32
CA ASP A 34 0.20 13.30 14.32
C ASP A 34 0.22 14.73 13.74
N HIS A 35 0.55 14.89 12.46
CA HIS A 35 0.51 16.18 11.78
C HIS A 35 -0.93 16.72 11.75
N PRO A 36 -1.17 18.03 11.94
CA PRO A 36 -2.52 18.61 11.95
C PRO A 36 -3.35 18.35 10.69
N MET A 37 -2.68 18.03 9.58
CA MET A 37 -3.29 17.72 8.29
C MET A 37 -3.42 16.23 7.97
N ALA A 38 -2.86 15.35 8.81
CA ALA A 38 -2.80 13.93 8.57
C ALA A 38 -4.19 13.32 8.32
N TRP A 39 -5.23 13.81 9.02
CA TRP A 39 -6.61 13.37 8.82
C TRP A 39 -7.07 13.47 7.35
N SER A 40 -6.63 14.52 6.64
CA SER A 40 -7.04 14.82 5.25
C SER A 40 -6.11 14.26 4.18
N VAL A 41 -5.00 13.63 4.58
CA VAL A 41 -3.93 13.18 3.67
C VAL A 41 -3.57 11.72 3.92
N VAL A 42 -3.25 11.36 5.17
CA VAL A 42 -2.77 10.04 5.61
C VAL A 42 -3.93 9.14 6.05
N CYS A 43 -4.94 9.67 6.75
CA CYS A 43 -6.02 8.85 7.29
C CYS A 43 -7.12 8.51 6.25
N LYS A 44 -6.73 8.12 5.03
CA LYS A 44 -7.66 7.82 3.92
C LYS A 44 -7.76 6.32 3.63
N ASP A 45 -8.92 5.93 3.09
CA ASP A 45 -9.20 4.56 2.65
C ASP A 45 -8.21 4.00 1.61
N THR A 46 -7.58 4.84 0.79
CA THR A 46 -6.53 4.40 -0.14
C THR A 46 -5.41 5.43 -0.21
N LEU A 47 -4.19 4.96 -0.05
CA LEU A 47 -2.95 5.72 -0.06
C LEU A 47 -2.01 5.28 -1.19
N LEU A 48 -2.03 4.00 -1.57
CA LEU A 48 -1.24 3.50 -2.68
C LEU A 48 -1.97 2.34 -3.34
N MET A 49 -2.06 2.36 -4.66
CA MET A 49 -2.67 1.29 -5.45
C MET A 49 -1.73 0.89 -6.58
N LEU A 50 -1.34 -0.39 -6.59
CA LEU A 50 -0.40 -0.96 -7.55
C LEU A 50 -1.03 -2.18 -8.21
N ARG A 51 -0.93 -2.28 -9.54
CA ARG A 51 -1.44 -3.42 -10.30
C ARG A 51 -0.31 -4.14 -11.02
N HIS A 52 -0.22 -5.45 -10.86
CA HIS A 52 0.63 -6.28 -11.70
C HIS A 52 -0.16 -6.87 -12.87
N MET A 53 -0.11 -6.20 -14.02
CA MET A 53 -0.98 -6.47 -15.19
C MET A 53 -0.94 -7.92 -15.70
N ARG A 54 0.22 -8.60 -15.62
CA ARG A 54 0.37 -9.97 -16.14
C ARG A 54 -0.07 -11.06 -15.17
N ARG A 55 -0.09 -10.74 -13.87
CA ARG A 55 -0.45 -11.68 -12.80
C ARG A 55 -1.88 -11.47 -12.34
N ASP A 56 -2.50 -10.38 -12.81
CA ASP A 56 -3.81 -9.92 -12.38
C ASP A 56 -3.87 -9.85 -10.85
N VAL A 57 -2.95 -9.06 -10.27
CA VAL A 57 -2.87 -8.84 -8.82
C VAL A 57 -2.96 -7.36 -8.53
N LEU A 58 -3.81 -7.01 -7.58
CA LEU A 58 -3.94 -5.67 -7.03
C LEU A 58 -3.29 -5.62 -5.64
N ILE A 59 -2.44 -4.63 -5.40
CA ILE A 59 -1.98 -4.25 -4.07
C ILE A 59 -2.61 -2.91 -3.70
N ASP A 60 -3.20 -2.86 -2.51
CA ASP A 60 -3.86 -1.69 -1.95
C ASP A 60 -3.31 -1.41 -0.55
N LEU A 61 -2.77 -0.21 -0.37
CA LEU A 61 -2.40 0.34 0.93
C LEU A 61 -3.47 1.34 1.34
N SER A 62 -4.03 1.12 2.51
CA SER A 62 -5.09 1.93 3.11
C SER A 62 -4.70 2.37 4.52
N TRP A 63 -5.40 3.38 5.04
CA TRP A 63 -5.42 3.65 6.47
C TRP A 63 -6.74 3.15 7.07
N THR A 64 -6.66 2.33 8.11
CA THR A 64 -7.82 1.72 8.75
C THR A 64 -7.77 1.84 10.28
N PRO A 65 -8.89 2.19 10.96
CA PRO A 65 -10.11 2.73 10.36
C PRO A 65 -9.84 4.07 9.66
N ALA A 66 -10.50 4.31 8.52
CA ALA A 66 -10.35 5.58 7.83
C ALA A 66 -10.83 6.74 8.71
N GLU A 67 -10.23 7.91 8.48
CA GLU A 67 -10.47 9.15 9.23
C GLU A 67 -10.21 9.05 10.74
N ASP A 68 -9.61 7.96 11.23
CA ASP A 68 -9.24 7.78 12.64
C ASP A 68 -7.71 7.92 12.84
N PRO A 69 -7.22 8.98 13.50
CA PRO A 69 -5.79 9.13 13.84
C PRO A 69 -5.23 7.99 14.72
N GLY A 70 -6.11 7.25 15.40
CA GLY A 70 -5.80 6.05 16.16
C GLY A 70 -5.56 4.80 15.32
N GLY A 71 -5.92 4.84 14.03
CA GLY A 71 -5.76 3.74 13.07
C GLY A 71 -4.30 3.44 12.70
N GLY A 72 -4.13 2.69 11.61
CA GLY A 72 -2.84 2.32 11.06
C GLY A 72 -2.92 1.94 9.59
N TYR A 73 -1.76 1.63 9.01
CA TYR A 73 -1.71 1.15 7.64
C TYR A 73 -2.19 -0.29 7.56
N LEU A 74 -3.00 -0.55 6.54
CA LEU A 74 -3.42 -1.89 6.14
C LEU A 74 -3.03 -2.07 4.67
N LEU A 75 -2.08 -2.97 4.44
CA LEU A 75 -1.64 -3.40 3.13
C LEU A 75 -2.31 -4.72 2.79
N ARG A 76 -2.96 -4.78 1.64
CA ARG A 76 -3.62 -6.00 1.16
C ARG A 76 -3.25 -6.28 -0.29
N ALA A 77 -3.22 -7.56 -0.63
CA ALA A 77 -3.09 -8.01 -2.01
C ALA A 77 -4.31 -8.86 -2.38
N PHE A 78 -4.83 -8.66 -3.59
CA PHE A 78 -5.99 -9.37 -4.12
C PHE A 78 -5.72 -9.94 -5.50
N GLU A 79 -6.31 -11.10 -5.81
CA GLU A 79 -6.44 -11.56 -7.19
C GLU A 79 -7.45 -10.68 -7.94
N GLY A 80 -7.07 -10.17 -9.10
CA GLY A 80 -7.85 -9.25 -9.93
C GLY A 80 -8.02 -7.85 -9.31
N ASP A 81 -9.02 -7.73 -8.45
CA ASP A 81 -9.45 -6.49 -7.80
C ASP A 81 -9.97 -6.73 -6.37
N HIS A 82 -10.51 -5.70 -5.71
CA HIS A 82 -11.03 -5.78 -4.34
C HIS A 82 -12.15 -6.81 -4.12
N CYS A 83 -12.76 -7.34 -5.19
CA CYS A 83 -13.78 -8.38 -5.12
C CYS A 83 -13.21 -9.81 -5.30
N GLY A 84 -11.94 -9.96 -5.63
CA GLY A 84 -11.27 -11.25 -5.74
C GLY A 84 -10.77 -11.80 -4.41
N GLN A 85 -10.01 -12.90 -4.47
CA GLN A 85 -9.45 -13.53 -3.28
C GLN A 85 -8.37 -12.65 -2.65
N GLU A 86 -8.46 -12.40 -1.35
CA GLU A 86 -7.36 -11.80 -0.58
C GLU A 86 -6.20 -12.81 -0.49
N LEU A 87 -5.06 -12.42 -1.04
CA LEU A 87 -3.83 -13.21 -1.10
C LEU A 87 -2.91 -12.92 0.08
N HIS A 88 -3.01 -11.71 0.64
CA HIS A 88 -2.17 -11.24 1.73
C HIS A 88 -2.81 -10.05 2.45
N SER A 89 -2.56 -9.95 3.76
CA SER A 89 -2.90 -8.81 4.60
C SER A 89 -1.80 -8.57 5.63
N PHE A 90 -1.43 -7.32 5.81
CA PHE A 90 -0.42 -6.88 6.77
C PHE A 90 -0.77 -5.50 7.34
N GLU A 91 -0.76 -5.40 8.67
CA GLU A 91 -1.08 -4.17 9.40
C GLU A 91 0.12 -3.68 10.19
N ASN A 92 0.43 -2.38 10.08
CA ASN A 92 1.48 -1.74 10.87
C ASN A 92 1.28 -0.22 10.92
N ARG A 93 1.97 0.47 11.83
CA ARG A 93 2.04 1.94 11.88
C ARG A 93 3.41 2.50 11.51
N ASP A 94 4.42 1.64 11.43
CA ASP A 94 5.80 2.04 11.10
C ASP A 94 6.02 2.11 9.58
N HIS A 95 6.44 3.28 9.09
CA HIS A 95 6.68 3.50 7.65
C HIS A 95 7.73 2.54 7.08
N ALA A 96 8.82 2.28 7.82
CA ALA A 96 9.89 1.42 7.33
C ALA A 96 9.43 -0.03 7.15
N SER A 97 8.67 -0.54 8.11
CA SER A 97 8.04 -1.86 8.04
C SER A 97 7.07 -1.96 6.86
N MET A 98 6.25 -0.93 6.63
CA MET A 98 5.32 -0.90 5.49
C MET A 98 6.04 -0.86 4.15
N ILE A 99 7.07 -0.03 4.00
CA ILE A 99 7.89 0.03 2.77
C ILE A 99 8.54 -1.32 2.49
N GLY A 100 9.13 -1.94 3.53
CA GLY A 100 9.76 -3.25 3.41
C GLY A 100 8.77 -4.32 2.94
N GLU A 101 7.56 -4.31 3.50
CA GLU A 101 6.52 -5.28 3.14
C GLU A 101 5.97 -5.06 1.73
N ILE A 102 5.76 -3.80 1.31
CA ILE A 102 5.40 -3.47 -0.06
C ILE A 102 6.47 -3.99 -1.02
N GLU A 103 7.74 -3.61 -0.82
CA GLU A 103 8.83 -4.04 -1.71
C GLU A 103 8.97 -5.57 -1.78
N ARG A 104 8.78 -6.27 -0.64
CA ARG A 104 8.76 -7.73 -0.57
C ARG A 104 7.66 -8.32 -1.45
N LEU A 105 6.42 -7.83 -1.33
CA LEU A 105 5.30 -8.30 -2.16
C LEU A 105 5.54 -8.02 -3.65
N LEU A 106 6.05 -6.82 -3.97
CA LEU A 106 6.32 -6.43 -5.35
C LEU A 106 7.33 -7.37 -6.03
N GLU A 107 8.38 -7.75 -5.31
CA GLU A 107 9.41 -8.68 -5.77
C GLU A 107 8.87 -10.11 -5.88
N GLU A 108 8.11 -10.59 -4.89
CA GLU A 108 7.56 -11.96 -4.89
C GLU A 108 6.56 -12.17 -6.03
N ILE A 109 5.63 -11.23 -6.23
CA ILE A 109 4.61 -11.28 -7.29
C ILE A 109 5.22 -11.05 -8.67
N GLY A 110 6.16 -10.10 -8.78
CA GLY A 110 6.89 -9.82 -10.02
C GLY A 110 7.89 -10.93 -10.39
N GLY A 111 8.29 -11.73 -9.40
CA GLY A 111 9.28 -12.79 -9.53
C GLY A 111 8.92 -13.87 -10.55
N PHE A 112 9.96 -14.48 -11.12
CA PHE A 112 9.81 -15.57 -12.10
C PHE A 112 9.14 -16.81 -11.48
N ARG A 113 9.42 -17.09 -10.21
CA ARG A 113 8.72 -18.08 -9.39
C ARG A 113 7.72 -17.32 -8.52
N PHE A 114 6.54 -17.06 -9.05
CA PHE A 114 5.39 -16.70 -8.23
C PHE A 114 4.74 -18.01 -7.76
N PRO A 115 5.05 -18.55 -6.57
CA PRO A 115 4.19 -19.55 -5.97
C PRO A 115 2.83 -18.91 -5.65
N PRO A 116 1.73 -19.68 -5.56
CA PRO A 116 0.49 -19.15 -5.02
C PRO A 116 0.76 -18.54 -3.63
N LEU A 117 0.46 -17.25 -3.47
CA LEU A 117 0.43 -16.59 -2.16
C LEU A 117 -0.65 -17.31 -1.34
N GLY A 118 -0.24 -18.12 -0.37
CA GLY A 118 -1.20 -18.90 0.44
C GLY A 118 -0.65 -20.14 1.15
N ASP A 119 0.50 -20.69 0.76
CA ASP A 119 1.08 -21.86 1.47
C ASP A 119 2.13 -21.44 2.50
N GLN A 120 1.66 -20.77 3.56
CA GLN A 120 2.27 -20.91 4.89
C GLN A 120 1.22 -21.41 5.86
N ALA A 121 0.76 -22.65 5.63
CA ALA A 121 0.19 -23.45 6.70
C ALA A 121 1.35 -24.05 7.51
N ALA A 122 1.51 -23.54 8.74
CA ALA A 122 2.06 -24.18 9.93
C ALA A 122 3.33 -25.07 9.79
N CYS A 123 4.42 -24.60 10.41
CA CYS A 123 5.36 -25.46 11.13
C CYS A 123 5.30 -25.09 12.62
#